data_AF-A0A087VBJ0-F1
#
_entry.id   AF-A0A087VBJ0-F1
#
_cell.length_a   1.000
_cell.length_b   1.000
_cell.length_c   1.000
_cell.angle_alpha   90.00
_cell.angle_beta   90.00
_cell.angle_gamma   90.00
#
_symmetry.space_group_name_H-M   'P 1'
#
loop_
_entity.id
_entity.type
_entity.pdbx_description
1 polymer ?
#
loop_
_entity_poly.entity_id
_entity_poly.type
_entity_poly.pdbx_seq_one_letter_code
_entity_poly.pdbx_strand_id
1 'polypeptide(L)'
;RDSDLFLLDSRTIWAAEEGWLVFDITATSNHWVVNPQHNLGLQLSVEGVDGQSINPKLAGLIGRHGPQNKQPFTVAFFKATEVHLRSIRSTGGKQRSQNRSKTPKNQEAFRVSNIAENSSSDQRQACKKHELYVSFRDLGWQDWIIAPEGYAAYYCEGECAFPLNSYMNATNHAIVQTLVHFINPETVPKPCCAPTQLNAISVLYFDDSSNVILKKYRNMVVRACGCH
;
A
#
# COMPACT_ATOMS: atom_id res chain seq x y z
N ARG A 1 9.56 -1.25 38.52
CA ARG A 1 9.03 -2.63 38.36
C ARG A 1 9.66 -3.09 37.06
N ASP A 2 10.70 -3.92 37.13
CA ASP A 2 11.39 -4.39 35.95
C ASP A 2 10.37 -5.04 35.02
N SER A 3 10.32 -4.55 33.79
CA SER A 3 9.44 -5.12 32.78
C SER A 3 10.00 -6.50 32.46
N ASP A 4 9.24 -7.57 32.73
CA ASP A 4 9.62 -8.92 32.32
C ASP A 4 9.81 -8.92 30.80
N LEU A 5 11.06 -8.95 30.34
CA LEU A 5 11.39 -9.06 28.92
C LEU A 5 11.28 -10.52 28.52
N PHE A 6 10.57 -10.79 27.43
CA PHE A 6 10.46 -12.12 26.85
C PHE A 6 11.21 -12.16 25.53
N LEU A 7 12.10 -13.13 25.36
CA LEU A 7 12.81 -13.32 24.10
C LEU A 7 11.82 -13.79 23.04
N LEU A 8 11.69 -13.01 21.96
CA LEU A 8 10.82 -13.34 20.83
C LEU A 8 11.56 -14.12 19.74
N ASP A 9 12.72 -13.60 19.32
CA ASP A 9 13.55 -14.15 18.28
C ASP A 9 15.00 -13.66 18.48
N SER A 10 15.98 -14.38 17.92
CA SER A 10 17.40 -14.02 17.97
C SER A 10 18.11 -14.41 16.67
N ARG A 11 19.07 -13.58 16.26
CA ARG A 11 19.89 -13.85 15.08
C ARG A 11 21.36 -13.53 15.32
N THR A 12 22.21 -14.45 14.88
CA THR A 12 23.65 -14.23 14.78
C THR A 12 23.97 -13.66 13.40
N ILE A 13 24.68 -12.54 13.37
CA ILE A 13 25.05 -11.82 12.15
C ILE A 13 26.54 -11.46 12.17
N TRP A 14 27.14 -11.28 11.00
CA TRP A 14 28.49 -10.76 10.89
C TRP A 14 28.48 -9.24 10.83
N ALA A 15 29.44 -8.57 11.48
CA ALA A 15 29.52 -7.11 11.51
C ALA A 15 29.71 -6.46 10.13
N ALA A 16 30.11 -7.24 9.11
CA ALA A 16 30.27 -6.79 7.73
C ALA A 16 28.99 -6.90 6.89
N GLU A 17 27.92 -7.51 7.42
CA GLU A 17 26.65 -7.65 6.68
C GLU A 17 25.86 -6.33 6.70
N GLU A 18 25.35 -5.95 5.52
CA GLU A 18 24.48 -4.80 5.35
C GLU A 18 23.11 -5.26 4.81
N GLY A 19 22.02 -4.76 5.40
CA GLY A 19 20.68 -5.07 4.91
C GLY A 19 19.59 -5.00 5.96
N TRP A 20 18.44 -5.56 5.62
CA TRP A 20 17.30 -5.67 6.52
C TRP A 20 17.41 -6.92 7.37
N LEU A 21 17.33 -6.74 8.70
CA LEU A 21 17.18 -7.85 9.63
C LEU A 21 15.69 -8.17 9.80
N VAL A 22 15.36 -9.45 9.76
CA VAL A 22 13.98 -9.94 9.84
C VAL A 22 13.85 -10.82 11.08
N PHE A 23 12.87 -10.47 11.93
CA PHE A 23 12.57 -11.19 13.15
C PHE A 23 11.13 -11.69 13.12
N ASP A 24 10.91 -12.95 13.50
CA ASP A 24 9.56 -13.50 13.61
C ASP A 24 8.91 -13.05 14.93
N ILE A 25 7.83 -12.27 14.81
CA ILE A 25 7.03 -11.82 15.95
C ILE A 25 5.58 -12.29 15.86
N THR A 26 5.30 -13.36 15.11
CA THR A 26 3.93 -13.83 14.80
C THR A 26 3.11 -14.16 16.04
N ALA A 27 3.70 -14.88 17.00
CA ALA A 27 3.01 -15.21 18.26
C ALA A 27 2.64 -13.93 19.05
N THR A 28 3.58 -12.99 19.12
CA THR A 28 3.42 -11.72 19.82
C THR A 28 2.39 -10.82 19.14
N SER A 29 2.42 -10.74 17.81
CA SER A 29 1.46 -9.92 17.04
C SER A 29 0.04 -10.45 17.17
N ASN A 30 -0.16 -11.77 17.16
CA ASN A 30 -1.45 -12.39 17.46
C ASN A 30 -1.94 -12.05 18.87
N HIS A 31 -1.05 -12.11 19.87
CA HIS A 31 -1.40 -11.75 21.24
C HIS A 31 -1.81 -10.27 21.36
N TRP A 32 -1.12 -9.35 20.68
CA TRP A 32 -1.49 -7.93 20.69
C TRP A 32 -2.83 -7.63 20.01
N VAL A 33 -3.17 -8.39 18.96
CA VAL A 33 -4.50 -8.27 18.31
C VAL A 33 -5.61 -8.66 19.28
N VAL A 34 -5.41 -9.73 20.07
CA VAL A 34 -6.39 -10.19 21.07
C VAL A 34 -6.42 -9.27 22.29
N ASN A 35 -5.27 -8.73 22.69
CA ASN A 35 -5.10 -7.94 23.92
C ASN A 35 -4.51 -6.54 23.63
N PRO A 36 -5.26 -5.63 22.98
CA PRO A 36 -4.73 -4.33 22.53
C PRO A 36 -4.33 -3.39 23.68
N GLN A 37 -4.85 -3.62 24.89
CA GLN A 37 -4.49 -2.86 26.10
C GLN A 37 -3.13 -3.27 26.69
N HIS A 38 -2.55 -4.38 26.22
CA HIS A 38 -1.32 -4.98 26.73
C HIS A 38 -0.19 -4.98 25.69
N ASN A 39 -0.17 -4.01 24.76
CA ASN A 39 0.96 -3.86 23.84
C ASN A 39 2.17 -3.30 24.61
N LEU A 40 3.17 -4.15 24.84
CA LEU A 40 4.38 -3.85 25.60
C LEU A 40 5.53 -3.29 24.74
N GLY A 41 5.32 -3.15 23.43
CA GLY A 41 6.35 -2.72 22.48
C GLY A 41 7.39 -3.81 22.17
N LEU A 42 8.36 -3.45 21.31
CA LEU A 42 9.51 -4.31 20.99
C LEU A 42 10.78 -3.63 21.46
N GLN A 43 11.67 -4.41 22.04
CA GLN A 43 13.02 -4.00 22.37
C GLN A 43 14.02 -4.85 21.60
N LEU A 44 15.03 -4.21 21.04
CA LEU A 44 16.14 -4.86 20.36
C LEU A 44 17.40 -4.71 21.21
N SER A 45 18.02 -5.83 21.58
CA SER A 45 19.34 -5.88 22.19
C SER A 45 20.35 -6.44 21.18
N VAL A 46 21.59 -5.97 21.27
CA VAL A 46 22.71 -6.54 20.53
C VAL A 46 23.71 -7.03 21.57
N GLU A 47 24.19 -8.25 21.40
CA GLU A 47 25.20 -8.86 22.27
C GLU A 47 26.37 -9.33 21.42
N GLY A 48 27.58 -9.07 21.89
CA GLY A 48 28.81 -9.61 21.30
C GLY A 48 28.92 -11.11 21.57
N VAL A 49 29.85 -11.77 20.89
CA VAL A 49 30.18 -13.19 21.09
C VAL A 49 30.69 -13.50 22.51
N ASP A 50 31.18 -12.48 23.21
CA ASP A 50 31.61 -12.52 24.61
C ASP A 50 30.44 -12.25 25.60
N GLY A 51 29.22 -12.10 25.11
CA GLY A 51 28.03 -11.80 25.90
C GLY A 51 27.91 -10.33 26.33
N GLN A 52 28.78 -9.45 25.86
CA GLN A 52 28.69 -8.03 26.20
C GLN A 52 27.57 -7.34 25.42
N SER A 53 26.73 -6.58 26.12
CA SER A 53 25.70 -5.79 25.48
C SER A 53 26.31 -4.60 24.71
N ILE A 54 25.99 -4.50 23.43
CA ILE A 54 26.45 -3.46 22.53
C ILE A 54 25.28 -2.51 22.27
N ASN A 55 25.55 -1.20 22.22
CA ASN A 55 24.53 -0.24 21.82
C ASN A 55 24.11 -0.51 20.36
N PRO A 56 22.82 -0.77 20.08
CA PRO A 56 22.36 -1.08 18.73
C PRO A 56 22.75 -0.04 17.68
N LYS A 57 22.76 1.25 18.03
CA LYS A 57 23.14 2.33 17.10
C LYS A 57 24.63 2.29 16.77
N LEU A 58 25.48 1.96 17.75
CA LEU A 58 26.92 1.82 17.54
C LEU A 58 27.24 0.57 16.70
N ALA A 59 26.40 -0.46 16.77
CA ALA A 59 26.45 -1.62 15.90
C ALA A 59 25.89 -1.35 14.47
N GLY A 60 25.58 -0.09 14.13
CA GLY A 60 25.09 0.28 12.80
C GLY A 60 23.58 0.09 12.60
N LEU A 61 22.82 -0.30 13.63
CA LEU A 61 21.38 -0.51 13.51
C LEU A 61 20.62 0.81 13.53
N ILE A 62 19.71 0.96 12.56
CA ILE A 62 18.91 2.16 12.36
C ILE A 62 17.54 1.95 13.02
N GLY A 63 17.26 2.73 14.07
CA GLY A 63 15.96 2.74 14.73
C GLY A 63 14.98 3.76 14.13
N ARG A 64 13.83 3.96 14.80
CA ARG A 64 12.76 4.89 14.36
C ARG A 64 13.22 6.34 14.08
N HIS A 65 14.32 6.77 14.67
CA HIS A 65 14.83 8.14 14.53
C HIS A 65 15.80 8.29 13.34
N GLY A 66 16.02 7.23 12.55
CA GLY A 66 16.85 7.26 11.35
C GLY A 66 16.11 7.80 10.11
N PRO A 67 16.79 7.79 8.94
CA PRO A 67 16.18 8.17 7.65
C PRO A 67 14.89 7.41 7.39
N GLN A 68 13.84 8.08 6.90
CA GLN A 68 12.50 7.49 6.76
C GLN A 68 12.48 6.17 5.96
N ASN A 69 13.29 6.06 4.90
CA ASN A 69 13.40 4.86 4.08
C ASN A 69 14.17 3.69 4.73
N LYS A 70 14.72 3.88 5.93
CA LYS A 70 15.47 2.88 6.69
C LYS A 70 14.89 2.65 8.09
N GLN A 71 13.73 3.25 8.40
CA GLN A 71 13.07 3.05 9.70
C GLN A 71 12.48 1.62 9.76
N PRO A 72 12.54 0.96 10.93
CA PRO A 72 11.98 -0.36 11.10
C PRO A 72 10.46 -0.33 10.98
N PHE A 73 9.90 -1.38 10.39
CA PHE A 73 8.46 -1.55 10.21
C PHE A 73 8.07 -3.00 10.47
N THR A 74 6.78 -3.21 10.76
CA THR A 74 6.21 -4.55 10.94
C THR A 74 5.38 -4.92 9.73
N VAL A 75 5.57 -6.13 9.23
CA VAL A 75 4.71 -6.74 8.20
C VAL A 75 3.91 -7.84 8.84
N ALA A 76 2.59 -7.84 8.63
CA ALA A 76 1.70 -8.89 9.11
C ALA A 76 0.76 -9.32 7.99
N PHE A 77 0.57 -10.63 7.85
CA PHE A 77 -0.31 -11.24 6.86
C PHE A 77 -1.54 -11.79 7.57
N PHE A 78 -2.72 -11.28 7.22
CA PHE A 78 -3.99 -11.72 7.80
C PHE A 78 -4.87 -12.33 6.72
N LYS A 79 -5.57 -13.41 7.05
CA LYS A 79 -6.62 -13.98 6.20
C LYS A 79 -7.89 -13.16 6.43
N ALA A 80 -8.28 -12.35 5.45
CA ALA A 80 -9.45 -11.50 5.57
C ALA A 80 -10.74 -12.32 5.38
N THR A 81 -11.48 -12.52 6.46
CA THR A 81 -12.93 -12.74 6.43
C THR A 81 -13.56 -11.52 7.08
N GLU A 82 -14.10 -10.60 6.26
CA GLU A 82 -14.82 -9.38 6.64
C GLU A 82 -14.17 -8.49 7.73
N VAL A 83 -13.28 -7.59 7.31
CA VAL A 83 -12.54 -6.71 8.24
C VAL A 83 -13.31 -5.41 8.50
N HIS A 84 -13.93 -5.31 9.68
CA HIS A 84 -14.34 -4.04 10.28
C HIS A 84 -13.10 -3.27 10.75
N LEU A 85 -12.61 -2.33 9.95
CA LEU A 85 -11.51 -1.45 10.34
C LEU A 85 -12.00 -0.44 11.40
N ARG A 86 -11.62 -0.64 12.67
CA ARG A 86 -11.77 0.40 13.70
C ARG A 86 -10.79 1.54 13.42
N SER A 87 -11.33 2.72 13.13
CA SER A 87 -10.58 3.96 13.00
C SER A 87 -9.76 4.25 14.26
N ILE A 88 -8.49 4.59 14.07
CA ILE A 88 -7.54 4.92 15.13
C ILE A 88 -8.00 6.23 15.79
N ARG A 89 -8.45 6.17 17.05
CA ARG A 89 -8.62 7.39 17.87
C ARG A 89 -7.23 7.95 18.18
N SER A 90 -6.85 9.03 17.51
CA SER A 90 -5.72 9.85 17.93
C SER A 90 -6.02 10.42 19.33
N THR A 91 -5.13 10.16 20.27
CA THR A 91 -5.19 10.67 21.64
C THR A 91 -4.91 12.17 21.62
N GLY A 92 -5.95 12.98 21.84
CA GLY A 92 -5.85 14.42 22.01
C GLY A 92 -5.11 14.79 23.30
N GLY A 93 -3.89 15.31 23.15
CA GLY A 93 -3.16 15.99 24.20
C GLY A 93 -3.72 17.39 24.46
N LYS A 94 -4.31 17.56 25.65
CA LYS A 94 -4.69 18.79 26.38
C LYS A 94 -4.19 20.13 25.80
N GLN A 95 -5.15 20.96 25.36
CA GLN A 95 -4.96 22.42 25.29
C GLN A 95 -4.89 23.00 26.71
N ARG A 96 -3.84 23.77 26.97
CA ARG A 96 -3.68 24.59 28.18
C ARG A 96 -3.90 26.05 27.78
N SER A 97 -4.91 26.65 28.38
CA SER A 97 -5.26 28.07 28.31
C SER A 97 -4.08 28.98 28.62
N GLN A 98 -3.89 30.04 27.82
CA GLN A 98 -3.51 31.36 28.33
C GLN A 98 -3.82 32.50 27.34
N ASN A 99 -4.56 33.48 27.86
CA ASN A 99 -4.90 34.76 27.26
C ASN A 99 -3.66 35.61 26.92
N ARG A 100 -3.60 36.20 25.73
CA ARG A 100 -3.08 37.58 25.59
C ARG A 100 -3.60 38.30 24.34
N SER A 101 -3.89 39.58 24.57
CA SER A 101 -4.60 40.59 23.80
C SER A 101 -3.93 41.09 22.50
N LYS A 102 -4.78 41.27 21.47
CA LYS A 102 -4.84 42.26 20.35
C LYS A 102 -3.56 43.00 19.89
N THR A 103 -3.26 42.87 18.58
CA THR A 103 -3.10 43.98 17.59
C THR A 103 -3.16 43.41 16.15
N PRO A 104 -3.82 44.06 15.18
CA PRO A 104 -3.91 43.55 13.80
C PRO A 104 -2.89 44.23 12.88
N LYS A 105 -2.17 43.45 12.06
CA LYS A 105 -1.55 43.94 10.82
C LYS A 105 -1.65 42.88 9.73
N ASN A 106 -2.17 43.32 8.58
CA ASN A 106 -2.31 42.59 7.34
C ASN A 106 -1.03 41.88 6.92
N GLN A 107 -1.16 40.62 6.54
CA GLN A 107 -0.41 40.04 5.44
C GLN A 107 -1.24 38.91 4.82
N GLU A 108 -1.43 39.05 3.51
CA GLU A 108 -2.16 38.15 2.63
C GLU A 108 -1.53 36.75 2.67
N ALA A 109 -2.32 35.75 3.02
CA ALA A 109 -2.05 34.36 2.71
C ALA A 109 -3.38 33.62 2.60
N PHE A 110 -3.76 33.34 1.36
CA PHE A 110 -4.72 32.36 0.86
C PHE A 110 -5.48 31.56 1.93
N ARG A 111 -6.69 32.04 2.24
CA ARG A 111 -7.73 31.25 2.88
C ARG A 111 -8.24 30.22 1.87
N VAL A 112 -7.89 28.95 2.05
CA VAL A 112 -8.72 27.84 1.58
C VAL A 112 -8.78 26.80 2.69
N SER A 113 -9.59 27.10 3.70
CA SER A 113 -10.14 26.09 4.59
C SER A 113 -11.62 25.97 4.26
N ASN A 114 -12.04 24.74 3.98
CA ASN A 114 -13.42 24.24 4.07
C ASN A 114 -14.43 24.83 3.09
N ILE A 115 -14.42 24.31 1.86
CA ILE A 115 -15.65 24.08 1.09
C ILE A 115 -15.51 22.69 0.44
N ALA A 116 -16.14 21.67 1.05
CA ALA A 116 -16.81 20.54 0.39
C ALA A 116 -17.21 19.46 1.42
N GLU A 117 -18.03 19.81 2.41
CA GLU A 117 -19.03 18.86 2.91
C GLU A 117 -20.30 19.08 2.09
N ASN A 118 -20.35 18.51 0.87
CA ASN A 118 -21.60 18.02 0.25
C ASN A 118 -21.29 17.28 -1.07
N SER A 119 -20.98 15.99 -0.98
CA SER A 119 -21.28 15.03 -2.05
C SER A 119 -21.32 13.62 -1.45
N SER A 120 -22.51 13.20 -1.05
CA SER A 120 -22.85 11.80 -0.74
C SER A 120 -22.93 10.94 -2.02
N SER A 121 -21.94 11.08 -2.90
CA SER A 121 -21.74 10.32 -4.13
C SER A 121 -20.30 10.54 -4.60
N ASP A 122 -19.58 9.48 -4.99
CA ASP A 122 -18.28 9.51 -5.68
C ASP A 122 -17.00 9.46 -4.80
N GLN A 123 -16.91 8.50 -3.86
CA GLN A 123 -15.58 7.97 -3.48
C GLN A 123 -15.01 7.15 -4.64
N ARG A 124 -14.56 7.81 -5.72
CA ARG A 124 -13.71 7.14 -6.70
C ARG A 124 -12.41 6.81 -6.00
N GLN A 125 -12.29 5.55 -5.62
CA GLN A 125 -11.13 5.03 -4.91
C GLN A 125 -9.86 5.32 -5.74
N ALA A 126 -8.74 5.47 -5.04
CA ALA A 126 -7.40 5.53 -5.64
C ALA A 126 -7.23 4.48 -6.76
N CYS A 127 -6.52 4.86 -7.83
CA CYS A 127 -6.21 3.95 -8.95
C CYS A 127 -5.74 2.58 -8.46
N LYS A 128 -6.52 1.54 -8.79
CA LYS A 128 -6.24 0.16 -8.39
C LYS A 128 -6.78 -0.85 -9.38
N LYS A 129 -6.37 -2.10 -9.17
CA LYS A 129 -6.89 -3.26 -9.88
C LYS A 129 -8.22 -3.69 -9.27
N HIS A 130 -9.21 -3.92 -10.13
CA HIS A 130 -10.53 -4.42 -9.77
C HIS A 130 -10.77 -5.79 -10.39
N GLU A 131 -11.61 -6.58 -9.71
CA GLU A 131 -11.96 -7.92 -10.16
C GLU A 131 -12.90 -7.85 -11.37
N LEU A 132 -12.58 -8.65 -12.38
CA LEU A 132 -13.42 -8.87 -13.54
C LEU A 132 -13.17 -10.29 -14.03
N TYR A 133 -14.24 -11.08 -14.09
CA TYR A 133 -14.23 -12.39 -14.70
C TYR A 133 -14.91 -12.32 -16.06
N VAL A 134 -14.24 -12.80 -17.09
CA VAL A 134 -14.78 -12.90 -18.45
C VAL A 134 -15.17 -14.34 -18.68
N SER A 135 -16.48 -14.57 -18.75
CA SER A 135 -17.08 -15.85 -19.15
C SER A 135 -17.17 -15.90 -20.67
N PHE A 136 -16.56 -16.91 -21.30
CA PHE A 136 -16.69 -17.07 -22.75
C PHE A 136 -18.10 -17.52 -23.15
N ARG A 137 -18.83 -18.16 -22.23
CA ARG A 137 -20.24 -18.45 -22.43
C ARG A 137 -21.08 -17.18 -22.52
N ASP A 138 -20.80 -16.19 -21.67
CA ASP A 138 -21.58 -14.95 -21.63
C ASP A 138 -21.29 -14.07 -22.87
N LEU A 139 -20.14 -14.30 -23.52
CA LEU A 139 -19.78 -13.70 -24.81
C LEU A 139 -20.32 -14.50 -26.02
N GLY A 140 -20.96 -15.65 -25.81
CA GLY A 140 -21.44 -16.52 -26.88
C GLY A 140 -20.32 -17.27 -27.62
N TRP A 141 -19.20 -17.54 -26.95
CA TRP A 141 -18.01 -18.15 -27.54
C TRP A 141 -17.80 -19.62 -27.16
N GLN A 142 -18.73 -20.20 -26.40
CA GLN A 142 -18.66 -21.60 -25.96
C GLN A 142 -18.72 -22.63 -27.11
N ASP A 143 -19.21 -22.22 -28.29
CA ASP A 143 -19.37 -23.13 -29.42
C ASP A 143 -18.03 -23.41 -30.13
N TRP A 144 -17.05 -22.52 -29.97
CA TRP A 144 -15.73 -22.64 -30.60
C TRP A 144 -14.58 -22.68 -29.59
N ILE A 145 -14.71 -22.06 -28.41
CA ILE A 145 -13.72 -22.19 -27.33
C ILE A 145 -13.99 -23.46 -26.53
N ILE A 146 -12.98 -24.34 -26.48
CA ILE A 146 -13.00 -25.58 -25.71
C ILE A 146 -12.56 -25.32 -24.27
N ALA A 147 -11.49 -24.53 -24.06
CA ALA A 147 -10.98 -24.21 -22.74
C ALA A 147 -10.14 -22.92 -22.71
N PRO A 148 -10.07 -22.19 -21.57
CA PRO A 148 -10.89 -22.37 -20.37
C PRO A 148 -12.36 -21.94 -20.61
N GLU A 149 -13.27 -22.13 -19.65
CA GLU A 149 -14.65 -21.60 -19.74
C GLU A 149 -14.71 -20.07 -19.61
N GLY A 150 -13.68 -19.49 -19.01
CA GLY A 150 -13.52 -18.07 -18.79
C GLY A 150 -12.24 -17.81 -18.01
N TYR A 151 -11.94 -16.54 -17.76
CA TYR A 151 -10.71 -16.16 -17.07
C TYR A 151 -10.88 -14.86 -16.29
N ALA A 152 -10.06 -14.71 -15.23
CA ALA A 152 -10.03 -13.48 -14.44
C ALA A 152 -9.20 -12.43 -15.18
N ALA A 153 -9.86 -11.57 -15.97
CA ALA A 153 -9.24 -10.52 -16.75
C ALA A 153 -8.73 -9.37 -15.87
N TYR A 154 -9.50 -9.00 -14.85
CA TYR A 154 -9.32 -7.78 -14.06
C TYR A 154 -9.33 -6.50 -14.92
N TYR A 155 -9.45 -5.34 -14.29
CA TYR A 155 -9.31 -4.04 -14.96
C TYR A 155 -8.76 -2.98 -14.01
N CYS A 156 -8.33 -1.85 -14.56
CA CYS A 156 -7.84 -0.72 -13.79
C CYS A 156 -8.88 0.38 -13.77
N GLU A 157 -9.19 0.88 -12.57
CA GLU A 157 -10.10 1.99 -12.36
C GLU A 157 -9.71 2.74 -11.09
N GLY A 158 -9.97 4.05 -11.10
CA GLY A 158 -9.79 4.93 -9.97
C GLY A 158 -9.13 6.23 -10.36
N GLU A 159 -8.99 7.14 -9.39
CA GLU A 159 -8.39 8.45 -9.63
C GLU A 159 -6.88 8.46 -9.40
N CYS A 160 -6.19 9.22 -10.25
CA CYS A 160 -4.79 9.59 -10.15
C CYS A 160 -4.70 11.07 -9.76
N ALA A 161 -4.94 11.35 -8.49
CA ALA A 161 -4.92 12.70 -7.93
C ALA A 161 -3.79 12.86 -6.91
N PHE A 162 -3.30 14.09 -6.74
CA PHE A 162 -2.23 14.38 -5.79
C PHE A 162 -2.75 14.27 -4.35
N PRO A 163 -1.97 13.70 -3.42
CA PRO A 163 -0.66 13.07 -3.61
C PRO A 163 -0.78 11.66 -4.22
N LEU A 164 0.01 11.38 -5.26
CA LEU A 164 0.11 10.02 -5.80
C LEU A 164 0.83 9.15 -4.77
N ASN A 165 0.12 8.18 -4.22
CA ASN A 165 0.70 7.25 -3.24
C ASN A 165 1.66 6.27 -3.94
N SER A 166 2.69 5.80 -3.21
CA SER A 166 3.69 4.84 -3.72
C SER A 166 3.05 3.57 -4.35
N TYR A 167 1.88 3.16 -3.86
CA TYR A 167 1.12 2.01 -4.35
C TYR A 167 0.52 2.19 -5.76
N MET A 168 0.46 3.41 -6.30
CA MET A 168 -0.14 3.73 -7.60
C MET A 168 0.84 3.62 -8.78
N ASN A 169 2.07 3.12 -8.58
CA ASN A 169 3.09 2.92 -9.62
C ASN A 169 3.22 4.10 -10.61
N ALA A 170 3.13 5.34 -10.10
CA ALA A 170 3.06 6.52 -10.94
C ALA A 170 4.42 6.85 -11.58
N THR A 171 4.40 7.24 -12.85
CA THR A 171 5.62 7.74 -13.51
C THR A 171 5.95 9.16 -13.05
N ASN A 172 7.21 9.58 -13.19
CA ASN A 172 7.60 10.98 -12.98
C ASN A 172 6.78 11.93 -13.86
N HIS A 173 6.46 11.53 -15.10
CA HIS A 173 5.57 12.29 -15.98
C HIS A 173 4.18 12.46 -15.37
N ALA A 174 3.56 11.39 -14.87
CA ALA A 174 2.26 11.44 -14.21
C ALA A 174 2.28 12.31 -12.94
N ILE A 175 3.35 12.27 -12.15
CA ILE A 175 3.52 13.15 -10.99
C ILE A 175 3.54 14.62 -11.43
N VAL A 176 4.38 14.97 -12.40
CA VAL A 176 4.47 16.34 -12.93
C VAL A 176 3.14 16.78 -13.55
N GLN A 177 2.51 15.93 -14.36
CA GLN A 177 1.21 16.22 -14.96
C GLN A 177 0.13 16.45 -13.91
N THR A 178 0.12 15.68 -12.81
CA THR A 178 -0.82 15.90 -11.70
C THR A 178 -0.58 17.27 -11.04
N LEU A 179 0.68 17.67 -10.83
CA LEU A 179 1.03 18.98 -10.27
C LEU A 179 0.62 20.12 -11.21
N VAL A 180 0.82 19.96 -12.52
CA VAL A 180 0.40 20.98 -13.51
C VAL A 180 -1.11 21.04 -13.64
N HIS A 181 -1.80 19.89 -13.63
CA HIS A 181 -3.28 19.82 -13.58
C HIS A 181 -3.83 20.55 -12.36
N PHE A 182 -3.18 20.45 -11.20
CA PHE A 182 -3.59 21.19 -10.00
C PHE A 182 -3.50 22.71 -10.17
N ILE A 183 -2.57 23.20 -10.99
CA ILE A 183 -2.39 24.63 -11.28
C ILE A 183 -3.36 25.10 -12.37
N ASN A 184 -3.56 24.29 -13.43
CA ASN A 184 -4.36 24.67 -14.58
C ASN A 184 -5.21 23.50 -15.14
N PRO A 185 -6.30 23.14 -14.45
CA PRO A 185 -7.09 21.94 -14.75
C PRO A 185 -7.83 22.02 -16.10
N GLU A 186 -8.11 23.22 -16.60
CA GLU A 186 -8.78 23.44 -17.89
C GLU A 186 -7.89 23.09 -19.09
N THR A 187 -6.57 23.10 -18.90
CA THR A 187 -5.60 22.90 -20.00
C THR A 187 -4.91 21.56 -19.97
N VAL A 188 -4.71 21.00 -18.77
CA VAL A 188 -3.98 19.75 -18.57
C VAL A 188 -4.91 18.78 -17.89
N PRO A 189 -5.18 17.57 -18.43
CA PRO A 189 -6.02 16.58 -17.77
C PRO A 189 -5.27 15.85 -16.64
N LYS A 190 -6.03 15.23 -15.74
CA LYS A 190 -5.47 14.26 -14.77
C LYS A 190 -4.81 13.08 -15.52
N PRO A 191 -3.75 12.46 -14.98
CA PRO A 191 -3.25 11.19 -15.49
C PRO A 191 -4.32 10.09 -15.45
N CYS A 192 -4.16 9.09 -16.32
CA CYS A 192 -5.10 7.98 -16.42
C CYS A 192 -4.69 6.80 -15.53
N CYS A 193 -5.67 6.11 -14.95
CA CYS A 193 -5.44 4.82 -14.30
C CYS A 193 -5.44 3.71 -15.35
N ALA A 194 -4.29 3.08 -15.59
CA ALA A 194 -4.11 2.11 -16.66
C ALA A 194 -3.30 0.87 -16.23
N PRO A 195 -3.42 -0.26 -16.94
CA PRO A 195 -2.59 -1.44 -16.69
C PRO A 195 -1.10 -1.18 -16.92
N THR A 196 -0.27 -1.53 -15.95
CA THR A 196 1.20 -1.42 -16.03
C THR A 196 1.87 -2.75 -16.31
N GLN A 197 1.23 -3.85 -15.94
CA GLN A 197 1.69 -5.20 -16.16
C GLN A 197 0.53 -6.07 -16.58
N LEU A 198 0.74 -6.85 -17.65
CA LEU A 198 -0.27 -7.77 -18.18
C LEU A 198 0.31 -9.16 -18.34
N ASN A 199 -0.49 -10.18 -18.00
CA ASN A 199 -0.18 -11.58 -18.20
C ASN A 199 -0.90 -12.13 -19.44
N ALA A 200 -0.39 -13.24 -19.96
CA ALA A 200 -0.99 -13.99 -21.05
C ALA A 200 -1.92 -15.10 -20.56
N ILE A 201 -2.86 -15.52 -21.39
CA ILE A 201 -3.66 -16.75 -21.21
C ILE A 201 -3.45 -17.68 -22.40
N SER A 202 -3.68 -18.97 -22.19
CA SER A 202 -3.76 -19.96 -23.28
C SER A 202 -5.21 -20.33 -23.50
N VAL A 203 -5.63 -20.38 -24.76
CA VAL A 203 -7.00 -20.72 -25.18
C VAL A 203 -6.91 -21.90 -26.15
N LEU A 204 -7.72 -22.92 -25.88
CA LEU A 204 -7.93 -24.09 -26.72
C LEU A 204 -9.27 -23.89 -27.46
N TYR A 205 -9.27 -23.93 -28.79
CA TYR A 205 -10.46 -23.64 -29.58
C TYR A 205 -10.46 -24.38 -30.92
N PHE A 206 -11.63 -24.47 -31.56
CA PHE A 206 -11.77 -24.95 -32.94
C PHE A 206 -11.53 -23.82 -33.94
N ASP A 207 -10.66 -24.02 -34.93
CA ASP A 207 -10.53 -23.11 -36.06
C ASP A 207 -11.68 -23.27 -37.08
N ASP A 208 -11.68 -22.44 -38.13
CA ASP A 208 -12.71 -22.48 -39.18
C ASP A 208 -12.77 -23.81 -39.96
N SER A 209 -11.74 -24.66 -39.83
CA SER A 209 -11.65 -25.99 -40.43
C SER A 209 -11.91 -27.11 -39.42
N SER A 210 -12.44 -26.78 -38.23
CA SER A 210 -12.71 -27.71 -37.13
C SER A 210 -11.45 -28.40 -36.55
N ASN A 211 -10.26 -27.82 -36.73
CA ASN A 211 -9.06 -28.30 -36.08
C ASN A 211 -8.96 -27.74 -34.65
N VAL A 212 -8.42 -28.55 -33.73
CA VAL A 212 -8.19 -28.14 -32.35
C VAL A 212 -6.86 -27.38 -32.25
N ILE A 213 -6.92 -26.09 -31.89
CA ILE A 213 -5.77 -25.19 -31.79
C ILE A 213 -5.57 -24.73 -30.36
N LEU A 214 -4.35 -24.87 -29.83
CA LEU A 214 -3.91 -24.24 -28.58
C LEU A 214 -3.11 -22.97 -28.89
N LYS A 215 -3.60 -21.81 -28.47
CA LYS A 215 -2.94 -20.52 -28.72
C LYS A 215 -2.75 -19.71 -27.45
N LYS A 216 -1.61 -19.04 -27.35
CA LYS A 216 -1.28 -18.13 -26.25
C LYS A 216 -1.56 -16.68 -26.63
N TYR A 217 -2.51 -16.05 -25.97
CA TYR A 217 -2.87 -14.64 -26.14
C TYR A 217 -2.18 -13.80 -25.05
N ARG A 218 -1.31 -12.88 -25.48
CA ARG A 218 -0.61 -11.94 -24.58
C ARG A 218 -1.54 -10.79 -24.22
N ASN A 219 -1.23 -10.11 -23.12
CA ASN A 219 -1.91 -8.88 -22.68
C ASN A 219 -3.40 -9.06 -22.35
N MET A 220 -3.78 -10.23 -21.85
CA MET A 220 -5.20 -10.56 -21.59
C MET A 220 -5.60 -10.34 -20.13
N VAL A 221 -4.65 -10.42 -19.18
CA VAL A 221 -4.93 -10.37 -17.73
C VAL A 221 -4.18 -9.23 -17.07
N VAL A 222 -4.89 -8.29 -16.44
CA VAL A 222 -4.27 -7.19 -15.69
C VAL A 222 -3.64 -7.74 -14.40
N ARG A 223 -2.32 -7.54 -14.28
CA ARG A 223 -1.55 -7.92 -13.09
C ARG A 223 -1.38 -6.75 -12.13
N ALA A 224 -1.10 -5.56 -12.65
CA ALA A 224 -0.89 -4.34 -11.89
C ALA A 224 -1.46 -3.12 -12.62
N CYS A 225 -1.86 -2.11 -11.85
CA CYS A 225 -2.35 -0.81 -12.33
C CYS A 225 -1.40 0.30 -11.90
N GLY A 226 -1.45 1.41 -12.61
CA GLY A 226 -0.76 2.64 -12.21
C GLY A 226 -1.24 3.88 -12.94
N CYS A 227 -0.66 5.02 -12.54
CA CYS A 227 -0.99 6.34 -13.08
C CYS A 227 0.02 6.77 -14.16
N HIS A 228 -0.49 7.05 -15.36
CA HIS A 228 0.29 7.40 -16.54
C HIS A 228 -0.22 8.66 -17.25
#